data_AF-A0A2M7T821-F1
#
_entry.id   AF-A0A2M7T821-F1
#
_cell.length_a   1.000
_cell.length_b   1.000
_cell.length_c   1.000
_cell.angle_alpha   90.00
_cell.angle_beta   90.00
_cell.angle_gamma   90.00
#
_symmetry.space_group_name_H-M   'P 1'
#
loop_
_entity.id
_entity.type
_entity.pdbx_description
1 polymer ?
#
loop_
_entity_poly.entity_id
_entity_poly.type
_entity_poly.pdbx_seq_one_letter_code
_entity_poly.pdbx_strand_id
1 'polypeptide(L)'
;MAMFVMLTSLTDDGMKTLRENPERIKQVNDEVSEKFGVKIMSQYMVMGDFDFVNFIEAPDNDTMVKMAIELGSRGTIRTRTMPAIEVDKVIQDLKGLQAA
;
A
#
# COMPACT_ATOMS: atom_id res chain seq x y z
N MET A 1 -15.16 2.80 0.78
CA MET A 1 -13.75 2.70 1.20
C MET A 1 -12.89 3.54 0.27
N ALA A 2 -11.70 3.93 0.70
CA ALA A 2 -10.75 4.69 -0.11
C ALA A 2 -9.66 3.77 -0.64
N MET A 3 -9.20 4.05 -1.86
CA MET A 3 -8.11 3.31 -2.50
C MET A 3 -6.79 4.02 -2.23
N PHE A 4 -5.74 3.25 -1.99
CA PHE A 4 -4.40 3.74 -1.76
C PHE A 4 -3.39 2.95 -2.56
N VAL A 5 -2.36 3.64 -3.01
CA VAL A 5 -1.15 3.02 -3.55
C VAL A 5 -0.06 3.16 -2.49
N MET A 6 0.53 2.03 -2.09
CA MET A 6 1.68 1.98 -1.20
C MET A 6 2.88 1.41 -1.96
N LEU A 7 3.85 2.28 -2.21
CA LEU A 7 5.15 1.90 -2.74
C LEU A 7 6.05 1.53 -1.56
N THR A 8 6.80 0.44 -1.69
CA THR A 8 7.66 -0.05 -0.62
C THR A 8 9.06 -0.32 -1.15
N SER A 9 10.06 0.13 -0.40
CA SER A 9 11.46 -0.25 -0.60
C SER A 9 11.93 -1.06 0.60
N LEU A 10 12.63 -2.15 0.36
CA LEU A 10 13.25 -2.98 1.37
C LEU A 10 14.56 -2.33 1.84
N THR A 11 14.83 -2.47 3.13
CA THR A 11 16.17 -2.20 3.67
C THR A 11 17.06 -3.43 3.50
N ASP A 12 18.34 -3.32 3.86
CA ASP A 12 19.27 -4.46 3.85
C ASP A 12 18.74 -5.65 4.66
N ASP A 13 18.14 -5.39 5.82
CA ASP A 13 17.55 -6.44 6.67
C ASP A 13 16.26 -6.98 6.07
N GLY A 14 15.47 -6.14 5.42
CA GLY A 14 14.28 -6.56 4.68
C GLY A 14 14.62 -7.51 3.53
N MET A 15 15.67 -7.19 2.76
CA MET A 15 16.15 -8.02 1.65
C MET A 15 16.69 -9.37 2.12
N LYS A 16 17.48 -9.40 3.21
CA LYS A 16 17.94 -10.66 3.81
C LYS A 16 16.77 -11.52 4.28
N THR A 17 15.84 -10.91 5.02
CA THR A 17 14.64 -11.58 5.51
C THR A 17 13.82 -12.15 4.37
N LEU A 18 13.64 -11.40 3.28
CA LEU A 18 12.89 -11.86 2.12
C LEU A 18 13.56 -13.07 1.44
N ARG A 19 14.89 -13.06 1.35
CA ARG A 19 15.66 -14.16 0.78
C ARG A 19 15.58 -15.43 1.62
N GLU A 20 15.64 -15.30 2.94
CA GLU A 20 15.60 -16.43 3.88
C GLU A 20 14.18 -16.96 4.11
N ASN A 21 13.18 -16.05 4.09
CA ASN A 21 11.79 -16.35 4.34
C ASN A 21 10.87 -15.62 3.35
N PRO A 22 10.69 -16.16 2.13
CA PRO A 22 9.87 -15.51 1.09
C PRO A 22 8.38 -15.44 1.45
N GLU A 23 7.89 -16.35 2.30
CA GLU A 23 6.49 -16.35 2.75
C GLU A 23 6.16 -15.16 3.66
N ARG A 24 7.18 -14.47 4.18
CA ARG A 24 7.01 -13.28 5.02
C ARG A 24 6.15 -12.22 4.36
N ILE A 25 6.22 -12.07 3.03
CA ILE A 25 5.40 -11.09 2.28
C ILE A 25 3.91 -11.31 2.59
N LYS A 26 3.43 -12.55 2.47
CA LYS A 26 2.01 -12.87 2.68
C LYS A 26 1.62 -12.75 4.16
N GLN A 27 2.49 -13.20 5.06
CA GLN A 27 2.25 -13.08 6.50
C GLN A 27 2.08 -11.62 6.92
N VAL A 28 2.90 -10.69 6.40
CA VAL A 28 2.73 -9.26 6.68
C VAL A 28 1.40 -8.76 6.16
N ASN A 29 0.99 -9.16 4.96
CA ASN A 29 -0.30 -8.78 4.37
C ASN A 29 -1.48 -9.21 5.25
N ASP A 30 -1.45 -10.44 5.74
CA ASP A 30 -2.51 -10.97 6.62
C ASP A 30 -2.52 -10.22 7.96
N GLU A 31 -1.35 -10.04 8.59
CA GLU A 31 -1.22 -9.28 9.84
C GLU A 31 -1.80 -7.86 9.75
N VAL A 32 -1.51 -7.12 8.68
CA VAL A 32 -2.02 -5.75 8.53
C VAL A 32 -3.52 -5.74 8.18
N SER A 33 -3.98 -6.71 7.41
CA SER A 33 -5.39 -6.83 7.04
C SER A 33 -6.25 -7.10 8.27
N GLU A 34 -5.83 -8.04 9.13
CA GLU A 34 -6.53 -8.36 10.38
C GLU A 34 -6.45 -7.23 11.41
N LYS A 35 -5.28 -6.59 11.55
CA LYS A 35 -5.04 -5.56 12.56
C LYS A 35 -5.71 -4.22 12.25
N PHE A 36 -5.73 -3.81 10.97
CA PHE A 36 -6.20 -2.49 10.56
C PHE A 36 -7.52 -2.54 9.79
N GLY A 37 -8.05 -3.72 9.47
CA GLY A 37 -9.27 -3.85 8.67
C GLY A 37 -9.08 -3.33 7.25
N VAL A 38 -7.86 -3.41 6.72
CA VAL A 38 -7.53 -3.05 5.33
C VAL A 38 -7.61 -4.27 4.44
N LYS A 39 -7.76 -4.05 3.14
CA LYS A 39 -7.77 -5.10 2.14
C LYS A 39 -6.72 -4.82 1.07
N ILE A 40 -5.77 -5.73 0.92
CA ILE A 40 -4.78 -5.65 -0.15
C ILE A 40 -5.40 -6.21 -1.42
N MET A 41 -5.72 -5.33 -2.35
CA MET A 41 -6.37 -5.66 -3.62
C MET A 41 -5.40 -6.38 -4.56
N SER A 42 -4.17 -5.90 -4.62
CA SER A 42 -3.10 -6.52 -5.37
C SER A 42 -1.74 -6.04 -4.88
N GLN A 43 -0.74 -6.88 -5.03
CA GLN A 43 0.64 -6.62 -4.63
C GLN A 43 1.56 -7.19 -5.69
N TYR A 44 2.53 -6.39 -6.13
CA TYR A 44 3.50 -6.76 -7.14
C TYR A 44 4.90 -6.41 -6.66
N MET A 45 5.83 -7.32 -6.85
CA MET A 45 7.25 -6.98 -6.83
C MET A 45 7.59 -6.29 -8.15
N VAL A 46 8.33 -5.19 -8.11
CA VAL A 46 8.72 -4.42 -9.29
C VAL A 46 10.22 -4.20 -9.31
N MET A 47 10.77 -3.96 -10.50
CA MET A 47 12.19 -3.69 -10.69
C MET A 47 12.35 -2.23 -11.08
N GLY A 48 12.55 -1.36 -10.09
CA GLY A 48 12.70 0.08 -10.28
C GLY A 48 13.13 0.77 -8.98
N ASP A 49 12.72 2.02 -8.79
CA ASP A 49 13.06 2.80 -7.58
C ASP A 49 12.45 2.22 -6.29
N PHE A 50 11.48 1.33 -6.42
CA PHE A 50 10.79 0.63 -5.34
C PHE A 50 10.83 -0.88 -5.59
N ASP A 51 10.68 -1.65 -4.53
CA ASP A 51 10.67 -3.12 -4.60
C ASP A 51 9.23 -3.67 -4.71
N PHE A 52 8.24 -2.97 -4.13
CA PHE A 52 6.84 -3.38 -4.21
C PHE A 52 5.88 -2.24 -4.51
N VAL A 53 4.83 -2.58 -5.24
CA VAL A 53 3.63 -1.75 -5.44
C VAL A 53 2.43 -2.49 -4.86
N ASN A 54 1.72 -1.85 -3.94
CA ASN A 54 0.55 -2.41 -3.28
C ASN A 54 -0.66 -1.51 -3.53
N PHE A 55 -1.76 -2.11 -3.94
CA PHE A 55 -3.07 -1.47 -4.02
C PHE A 55 -3.87 -1.90 -2.81
N ILE A 56 -4.27 -0.93 -1.99
CA ILE A 56 -4.86 -1.18 -0.67
C ILE A 56 -6.16 -0.41 -0.57
N GLU A 57 -7.23 -1.12 -0.25
CA GLU A 57 -8.51 -0.55 0.13
C GLU A 57 -8.53 -0.40 1.66
N ALA A 58 -8.80 0.81 2.14
CA ALA A 58 -8.86 1.10 3.57
C ALA A 58 -10.08 1.98 3.90
N PRO A 59 -10.52 2.01 5.18
CA PRO A 59 -11.63 2.86 5.60
C PRO A 59 -11.36 4.35 5.37
N ASP A 60 -10.16 4.81 5.74
CA ASP A 60 -9.77 6.23 5.75
C ASP A 60 -8.23 6.41 5.75
N ASN A 61 -7.80 7.67 5.64
CA ASN A 61 -6.38 8.04 5.66
C ASN A 61 -5.71 7.74 7.00
N ASP A 62 -6.41 7.89 8.12
CA ASP A 62 -5.85 7.71 9.46
C ASP A 62 -5.45 6.25 9.70
N THR A 63 -6.25 5.32 9.17
CA THR A 63 -5.97 3.88 9.18
C THR A 63 -4.69 3.57 8.40
N MET A 64 -4.52 4.18 7.22
CA MET A 64 -3.32 4.02 6.40
C MET A 64 -2.06 4.62 7.06
N VAL A 65 -2.19 5.76 7.74
CA VAL A 65 -1.08 6.36 8.50
C VAL A 65 -0.61 5.42 9.60
N LYS A 66 -1.54 4.86 10.39
CA LYS A 66 -1.20 3.90 11.45
C LYS A 66 -0.51 2.66 10.91
N MET A 67 -1.01 2.11 9.81
CA MET A 67 -0.40 0.96 9.14
C MET A 67 1.00 1.28 8.61
N ALA A 68 1.19 2.43 7.96
CA ALA A 68 2.49 2.84 7.43
C ALA A 68 3.54 3.02 8.54
N ILE A 69 3.15 3.62 9.67
CA ILE A 69 4.02 3.78 10.84
C ILE A 69 4.36 2.41 11.46
N GLU A 70 3.38 1.53 11.63
CA GLU A 70 3.58 0.17 12.16
C GLU A 70 4.53 -0.65 11.28
N LEU A 71 4.38 -0.57 9.95
CA LEU A 71 5.26 -1.27 9.03
C LEU A 71 6.66 -0.67 9.00
N GLY A 72 6.76 0.67 9.01
CA GLY A 72 8.05 1.37 9.03
C GLY A 72 8.83 1.22 10.33
N SER A 73 8.16 1.01 11.46
CA SER A 73 8.79 0.82 12.77
C SER A 73 9.51 -0.53 12.90
N ARG A 74 9.10 -1.53 12.11
CA ARG A 74 9.76 -2.85 12.02
C ARG A 74 11.17 -2.77 11.43
N GLY A 75 11.54 -1.65 10.81
CA GLY A 75 12.87 -1.40 10.26
C GLY A 75 13.18 -2.16 8.96
N THR A 76 12.37 -3.15 8.59
CA THR A 76 12.61 -3.96 7.38
C THR A 76 12.23 -3.24 6.09
N ILE A 77 11.31 -2.28 6.15
CA ILE A 77 10.79 -1.59 4.96
C ILE A 77 10.68 -0.07 5.13
N ARG A 78 10.66 0.64 4.01
CA ARG A 78 10.30 2.06 3.89
C ARG A 78 9.11 2.18 2.94
N THR A 79 8.12 2.96 3.33
CA THR A 79 6.87 3.08 2.58
C THR A 79 6.63 4.50 2.10
N ARG A 80 6.03 4.62 0.92
CA ARG A 80 5.45 5.85 0.39
C ARG A 80 4.02 5.58 -0.02
N THR A 81 3.08 6.14 0.73
CA THR A 81 1.64 5.90 0.54
C THR A 81 0.97 7.14 -0.03
N MET A 82 0.08 6.94 -0.99
CA MET A 82 -0.72 8.00 -1.60
C MET A 82 -2.17 7.55 -1.80
N PRO A 83 -3.17 8.42 -1.57
CA PRO A 83 -4.54 8.13 -1.96
C PRO A 83 -4.62 8.02 -3.49
N ALA A 84 -5.44 7.09 -3.95
CA ALA A 84 -5.71 6.86 -5.35
C ALA A 84 -7.19 7.07 -5.63
N ILE A 85 -7.48 7.67 -6.79
CA ILE A 85 -8.84 7.89 -7.27
C ILE A 85 -8.96 7.16 -8.59
N GLU A 86 -10.03 6.37 -8.75
CA GLU A 86 -10.33 5.70 -10.00
C GLU A 86 -10.56 6.72 -11.11
N VAL A 87 -9.99 6.46 -12.29
CA VAL A 87 -10.06 7.35 -13.44
C VAL A 87 -11.51 7.64 -13.84
N ASP A 88 -12.39 6.64 -13.80
CA ASP A 88 -13.80 6.81 -14.13
C ASP A 88 -14.52 7.80 -13.20
N LYS A 89 -14.17 7.79 -11.91
CA LYS A 89 -14.69 8.77 -10.94
C LYS A 89 -14.20 10.18 -11.28
N VAL A 90 -12.92 10.34 -11.60
CA VAL A 90 -12.36 11.64 -12.04
C VAL A 90 -13.10 12.14 -13.28
N ILE A 91 -13.34 11.30 -14.28
CA ILE A 91 -14.07 11.66 -15.49
C ILE A 91 -15.50 12.11 -15.17
N GLN A 92 -16.20 11.39 -14.29
CA GLN A 92 -17.56 11.74 -13.87
C GLN A 92 -17.60 13.10 -13.17
N ASP A 93 -16.68 13.35 -12.23
CA ASP A 93 -16.61 14.59 -11.47
C ASP A 93 -16.33 15.79 -12.40
N LEU A 94 -15.46 15.62 -13.41
CA LEU A 94 -15.13 16.66 -14.37
C LEU A 94 -16.25 16.96 -15.38
N LYS A 95 -17.07 15.97 -15.76
CA LYS A 95 -18.25 16.21 -16.61
C LYS A 95 -19.23 17.18 -15.96
N GLY A 96 -19.34 17.16 -14.63
CA GLY A 96 -20.14 18.12 -13.88
C GLY A 96 -19.66 19.57 -14.01
N LEU A 97 -18.36 19.79 -14.20
CA LEU A 97 -17.78 21.12 -14.40
C LEU A 97 -17.95 21.67 -15.82
N GLN A 98 -18.12 20.79 -16.83
CA GLN A 98 -18.32 21.21 -18.22
C GLN A 98 -19.77 21.62 -18.52
N ALA A 99 -20.71 21.27 -17.64
CA ALA A 99 -22.13 21.59 -17.76
C ALA A 99 -22.54 22.89 -17.01
N ALA A 100 -21.58 23.57 -16.38
CA ALA A 100 -21.76 24.84 -15.66
C ALA A 100 -21.08 26.00 -16.43
#